data_AF-A0A6I7QAU7-F1
#
_entry.id   AF-A0A6I7QAU7-F1
#
_cell.length_a   1.000
_cell.length_b   1.000
_cell.length_c   1.000
_cell.angle_alpha   90.00
_cell.angle_beta   90.00
_cell.angle_gamma   90.00
#
_symmetry.space_group_name_H-M   'P 1'
#
loop_
_entity.id
_entity.type
_entity.pdbx_description
1 polymer ?
#
loop_
_entity_poly.entity_id
_entity_poly.type
_entity_poly.pdbx_seq_one_letter_code
_entity_poly.pdbx_strand_id
1 'polypeptide(L)'
;MTRLLGSFFIIIILLVALPGKTTAFSDDKKLILIHLDGVSSHYLLQELNKGMLPNLESFFGEEGRIDYTITYFPSKTPTVITSIRDGISLDEAVLPGWEQANAENGDISGLIVSFLQMAFSKSRLATTNLIYGLPAFDFLAAPALINTADYLKDYNVLQFYWYKVDTYGHFYGEEAYVQQIAEFDRQFGRLTKRLDDDVNIVIYSDHGMTFGEGVEMDLKMEELIGDDLLVFSYPSVYLGDSELSEHYARKLVDNSEIDYTFFQKEDGNVKGFHQKGIIYFNGKNDLINYEFEGEDVLGYYSKGYNGEYFDVQEWLSFTHDLAYPLAPVNLYTFLMNENSGDIVTMLDQTKYLQTGYSRLGNHGGFTSRDMTTPLFVKGPNVNHLYGRRYFWLPDLFNEIKDIDFDQHPPRERHSISGRYDFRRNRPVTEISFSPIYRVRYGANFYMDDFSAIDRVDVWGKVDLFRSYLARFWLGTGVEIKDSDITPLLKFQYDIQIRRFVIQNSLATNRQYYFKVSWEATPWVAIETVNFNSLGIRFDF
;
A
#
# COMPACT_ATOMS: atom_id res chain seq x y z
N MET A 1 -19.42 -15.88 -48.86
CA MET A 1 -18.44 -15.10 -48.06
C MET A 1 -18.65 -13.59 -48.12
N THR A 2 -18.83 -12.96 -49.28
CA THR A 2 -18.98 -11.50 -49.44
C THR A 2 -20.14 -10.85 -48.65
N ARG A 3 -21.28 -11.53 -48.50
CA ARG A 3 -22.40 -11.02 -47.66
C ARG A 3 -22.14 -11.13 -46.15
N LEU A 4 -21.40 -12.13 -45.70
CA LEU A 4 -21.01 -12.32 -44.29
C LEU A 4 -19.90 -11.34 -43.89
N LEU A 5 -18.93 -11.10 -44.77
CA LEU A 5 -17.90 -10.07 -44.62
C LEU A 5 -18.49 -8.65 -44.57
N GLY A 6 -19.51 -8.38 -45.39
CA GLY A 6 -20.24 -7.10 -45.36
C GLY A 6 -20.97 -6.87 -44.04
N SER A 7 -21.69 -7.87 -43.52
CA SER A 7 -22.37 -7.78 -42.22
C SER A 7 -21.38 -7.67 -41.05
N PHE A 8 -20.22 -8.34 -41.13
CA PHE A 8 -19.18 -8.28 -40.10
C PHE A 8 -18.48 -6.91 -40.07
N PHE A 9 -18.20 -6.31 -41.23
CA PHE A 9 -17.69 -4.94 -41.32
C PHE A 9 -18.72 -3.92 -40.81
N ILE A 10 -20.01 -4.13 -41.08
CA ILE A 10 -21.08 -3.28 -40.56
C ILE A 10 -21.19 -3.38 -39.02
N ILE A 11 -21.00 -4.57 -38.44
CA ILE A 11 -20.96 -4.75 -36.97
C ILE A 11 -19.71 -4.11 -36.36
N ILE A 12 -18.54 -4.25 -36.98
CA ILE A 12 -17.31 -3.57 -36.53
C ILE A 12 -17.46 -2.05 -36.65
N ILE A 13 -18.01 -1.55 -37.76
CA ILE A 13 -18.28 -0.12 -37.94
C ILE A 13 -19.34 0.36 -36.94
N LEU A 14 -20.39 -0.41 -36.65
CA LEU A 14 -21.38 -0.09 -35.62
C LEU A 14 -20.79 -0.13 -34.20
N LEU A 15 -19.83 -1.01 -33.93
CA LEU A 15 -19.08 -1.07 -32.65
C LEU A 15 -18.05 0.06 -32.53
N VAL A 16 -17.47 0.52 -33.64
CA VAL A 16 -16.59 1.70 -33.74
C VAL A 16 -17.40 3.00 -33.68
N ALA A 17 -18.62 2.99 -34.20
CA ALA A 17 -19.52 4.15 -34.26
C ALA A 17 -20.45 4.27 -33.05
N LEU A 18 -20.41 3.35 -32.09
CA LEU A 18 -20.93 3.62 -30.76
C LEU A 18 -19.99 4.64 -30.12
N PRO A 19 -20.40 5.90 -29.93
CA PRO A 19 -19.62 6.83 -29.15
C PRO A 19 -19.76 6.37 -27.71
N GLY A 20 -18.96 5.37 -27.31
CA GLY A 20 -18.58 5.26 -25.91
C GLY A 20 -18.02 6.61 -25.59
N LYS A 21 -18.75 7.40 -24.76
CA LYS A 21 -18.45 8.79 -24.42
C LYS A 21 -16.94 8.95 -24.53
N THR A 22 -16.47 9.72 -25.51
CA THR A 22 -15.12 10.25 -25.46
C THR A 22 -15.11 11.06 -24.17
N THR A 23 -14.79 10.40 -23.06
CA THR A 23 -14.37 11.05 -21.85
C THR A 23 -13.11 11.74 -22.31
N ALA A 24 -13.27 13.00 -22.74
CA ALA A 24 -12.21 13.96 -22.61
C ALA A 24 -11.59 13.65 -21.24
N PHE A 25 -10.29 13.35 -21.23
CA PHE A 25 -9.53 13.31 -20.00
C PHE A 25 -9.91 14.58 -19.26
N SER A 26 -10.68 14.40 -18.19
CA SER A 26 -11.16 15.48 -17.36
C SER A 26 -9.93 16.21 -16.81
N ASP A 27 -10.09 17.48 -16.41
CA ASP A 27 -9.18 18.21 -15.51
C ASP A 27 -9.13 17.53 -14.11
N ASP A 28 -9.20 16.20 -14.06
CA ASP A 28 -9.23 15.42 -12.83
C ASP A 28 -7.84 15.50 -12.19
N LYS A 29 -7.87 15.77 -10.88
CA LYS A 29 -6.69 15.86 -10.02
C LYS A 29 -5.87 14.56 -10.15
N LYS A 30 -4.61 14.67 -10.57
CA LYS A 30 -3.67 13.54 -10.56
C LYS A 30 -3.02 13.44 -9.18
N LEU A 31 -3.02 12.24 -8.60
CA LEU A 31 -2.42 11.95 -7.30
C LEU A 31 -1.60 10.67 -7.37
N ILE A 32 -0.34 10.75 -6.93
CA ILE A 32 0.45 9.58 -6.54
C ILE A 32 0.55 9.58 -5.02
N LEU A 33 0.02 8.53 -4.40
CA LEU A 33 0.16 8.25 -2.99
C LEU A 33 1.18 7.13 -2.80
N ILE A 34 2.26 7.41 -2.10
CA ILE A 34 3.33 6.44 -1.81
C ILE A 34 3.32 6.12 -0.32
N HIS A 35 3.12 4.85 -0.01
CA HIS A 35 3.30 4.30 1.33
C HIS A 35 4.72 3.78 1.46
N LEU A 36 5.52 4.40 2.32
CA LEU A 36 6.90 4.02 2.59
C LEU A 36 6.96 3.25 3.91
N ASP A 37 6.82 1.92 3.83
CA ASP A 37 6.55 1.06 4.98
C ASP A 37 7.69 1.08 6.02
N GLY A 38 7.32 1.25 7.29
CA GLY A 38 8.22 1.14 8.43
C GLY A 38 9.20 2.30 8.59
N VAL A 39 8.99 3.44 7.96
CA VAL A 39 9.89 4.60 8.09
C VAL A 39 9.56 5.50 9.28
N SER A 40 10.51 5.57 10.21
CA SER A 40 10.47 6.50 11.35
C SER A 40 10.99 7.88 10.93
N SER A 41 10.33 8.95 11.40
CA SER A 41 10.84 10.32 11.27
C SER A 41 12.25 10.47 11.85
N HIS A 42 12.56 9.73 12.93
CA HIS A 42 13.87 9.81 13.57
C HIS A 42 15.01 9.49 12.59
N TYR A 43 14.95 8.33 11.94
CA TYR A 43 15.98 7.88 11.00
C TYR A 43 15.97 8.72 9.73
N LEU A 44 14.79 9.03 9.20
CA LEU A 44 14.68 9.82 7.98
C LEU A 44 15.29 11.22 8.16
N LEU A 45 14.96 11.92 9.24
CA LEU A 45 15.47 13.27 9.50
C LEU A 45 16.98 13.26 9.74
N GLN A 46 17.52 12.22 10.39
CA GLN A 46 18.96 12.05 10.51
C GLN A 46 19.63 11.95 9.13
N GLU A 47 19.09 11.17 8.21
CA GLU A 47 19.65 11.01 6.86
C GLU A 47 19.47 12.28 6.00
N LEU A 48 18.36 13.00 6.14
CA LEU A 48 18.18 14.34 5.54
C LEU A 48 19.24 15.32 6.04
N ASN A 49 19.46 15.39 7.35
CA ASN A 49 20.45 16.30 7.96
C ASN A 49 21.89 15.97 7.56
N LYS A 50 22.18 14.70 7.21
CA LYS A 50 23.47 14.27 6.64
C LYS A 50 23.60 14.58 5.14
N GLY A 51 22.54 15.06 4.48
CA GLY A 51 22.50 15.28 3.03
C GLY A 51 22.43 13.99 2.21
N MET A 52 21.99 12.89 2.82
CA MET A 52 21.95 11.56 2.19
C MET A 52 20.68 11.31 1.37
N LEU A 53 19.66 12.18 1.49
CA LEU A 53 18.37 12.08 0.82
C LEU A 53 18.08 13.28 -0.10
N PRO A 54 18.96 13.56 -1.10
CA PRO A 54 18.91 14.80 -1.87
C PRO A 54 17.69 14.92 -2.79
N ASN A 55 17.06 13.81 -3.19
CA ASN A 55 15.92 13.88 -4.12
C ASN A 55 14.64 14.24 -3.38
N LEU A 56 14.42 13.69 -2.18
CA LEU A 56 13.31 14.08 -1.30
C LEU A 56 13.46 15.54 -0.87
N GLU A 57 14.65 15.93 -0.39
CA GLU A 57 14.94 17.30 0.04
C GLU A 57 14.70 18.32 -1.08
N SER A 58 15.29 18.10 -2.26
CA SER A 58 15.14 19.04 -3.38
C SER A 58 13.73 19.06 -3.96
N PHE A 59 13.00 17.95 -3.91
CA PHE A 59 11.66 17.89 -4.47
C PHE A 59 10.62 18.53 -3.56
N PHE A 60 10.61 18.21 -2.27
CA PHE A 60 9.58 18.69 -1.33
C PHE A 60 9.95 20.01 -0.65
N GLY A 61 11.24 20.27 -0.44
CA GLY A 61 11.70 21.38 0.39
C GLY A 61 11.23 21.25 1.85
N GLU A 62 11.51 22.28 2.66
CA GLU A 62 11.04 22.32 4.05
C GLU A 62 9.51 22.48 4.15
N GLU A 63 8.91 23.24 3.24
CA GLU A 63 7.47 23.54 3.25
C GLU A 63 6.60 22.32 2.93
N GLY A 64 7.09 21.39 2.10
CA GLY A 64 6.39 20.16 1.75
C GLY A 64 6.65 19.00 2.69
N ARG A 65 7.35 19.22 3.83
CA ARG A 65 7.73 18.17 4.78
C ARG A 65 7.09 18.43 6.14
N ILE A 66 6.48 17.39 6.71
CA ILE A 66 5.91 17.42 8.05
C ILE A 66 6.66 16.38 8.90
N ASP A 67 7.48 16.89 9.82
CA ASP A 67 8.48 16.11 10.55
C ASP A 67 7.86 15.23 11.65
N TYR A 68 6.74 15.67 12.21
CA TYR A 68 6.07 15.01 13.34
C TYR A 68 4.66 14.57 12.98
N THR A 69 4.55 13.61 12.07
CA THR A 69 3.27 12.95 11.82
C THR A 69 3.12 11.78 12.79
N ILE A 70 2.03 11.75 13.55
CA ILE A 70 1.80 10.69 14.52
C ILE A 70 0.80 9.69 13.94
N THR A 71 1.17 8.41 13.94
CA THR A 71 0.37 7.32 13.38
C THR A 71 -0.59 6.69 14.39
N TYR A 72 -1.35 5.70 13.91
CA TYR A 72 -2.23 4.82 14.67
C TYR A 72 -1.46 3.96 15.68
N PHE A 73 -2.13 3.61 16.79
CA PHE A 73 -1.66 2.62 17.75
C PHE A 73 -2.60 1.38 17.78
N PRO A 74 -2.07 0.15 17.77
CA PRO A 74 -0.67 -0.18 17.60
C PRO A 74 -0.18 0.16 16.21
N SER A 75 1.08 0.56 16.14
CA SER A 75 1.78 0.97 14.92
C SER A 75 2.15 -0.27 14.08
N LYS A 76 1.14 -1.04 13.66
CA LYS A 76 1.25 -2.27 12.87
C LYS A 76 0.64 -2.08 11.48
N THR A 77 1.33 -2.59 10.46
CA THR A 77 0.92 -2.53 9.06
C THR A 77 -0.55 -2.89 8.79
N PRO A 78 -1.13 -4.01 9.29
CA PRO A 78 -2.53 -4.33 9.04
C PRO A 78 -3.46 -3.25 9.59
N THR A 79 -3.26 -2.83 10.84
CA THR A 79 -4.06 -1.81 11.52
C THR A 79 -4.09 -0.51 10.75
N VAL A 80 -2.92 -0.02 10.31
CA VAL A 80 -2.84 1.25 9.60
C VAL A 80 -3.42 1.13 8.19
N ILE A 81 -2.99 0.13 7.42
CA ILE A 81 -3.39 0.01 6.00
C ILE A 81 -4.89 -0.22 5.84
N THR A 82 -5.56 -0.91 6.78
CA THR A 82 -7.01 -1.10 6.68
C THR A 82 -7.83 0.08 7.19
N SER A 83 -7.29 0.91 8.08
CA SER A 83 -8.06 1.98 8.73
C SER A 83 -7.82 3.37 8.12
N ILE A 84 -6.58 3.66 7.71
CA ILE A 84 -6.18 5.02 7.28
C ILE A 84 -6.98 5.54 6.09
N ARG A 85 -7.32 4.64 5.16
CA ARG A 85 -8.00 5.01 3.92
C ARG A 85 -9.43 5.50 4.18
N ASP A 86 -10.10 4.84 5.12
CA ASP A 86 -11.49 5.10 5.45
C ASP A 86 -11.61 6.14 6.59
N GLY A 87 -10.48 6.65 7.11
CA GLY A 87 -10.44 7.59 8.21
C GLY A 87 -11.04 7.03 9.51
N ILE A 88 -11.08 5.70 9.62
CA ILE A 88 -11.69 4.99 10.75
C ILE A 88 -10.87 5.28 12.01
N SER A 89 -11.56 5.61 13.10
CA SER A 89 -10.95 5.81 14.40
C SER A 89 -10.51 4.48 15.02
N LEU A 90 -9.57 4.52 15.98
CA LEU A 90 -8.96 3.31 16.52
C LEU A 90 -9.94 2.39 17.26
N ASP A 91 -10.97 2.97 17.87
CA ASP A 91 -12.05 2.26 18.56
C ASP A 91 -12.95 1.47 17.60
N GLU A 92 -12.98 1.84 16.32
CA GLU A 92 -13.75 1.19 15.26
C GLU A 92 -12.89 0.31 14.34
N ALA A 93 -11.57 0.27 14.55
CA ALA A 93 -10.65 -0.46 13.69
C ALA A 93 -10.91 -1.97 13.71
N VAL A 94 -11.18 -2.54 12.53
CA VAL A 94 -11.51 -3.97 12.36
C VAL A 94 -10.31 -4.90 12.65
N LEU A 95 -9.09 -4.41 12.37
CA LEU A 95 -7.84 -5.15 12.58
C LEU A 95 -6.93 -4.39 13.56
N PRO A 96 -7.12 -4.54 14.88
CA PRO A 96 -6.23 -3.98 15.90
C PRO A 96 -4.83 -4.60 15.91
N GLY A 97 -4.56 -5.67 15.14
CA GLY A 97 -3.26 -6.33 15.12
C GLY A 97 -3.18 -7.45 14.07
N TRP A 98 -2.18 -8.33 14.25
CA TRP A 98 -2.00 -9.51 13.38
C TRP A 98 -2.88 -10.69 13.79
N GLU A 99 -3.09 -10.87 15.10
CA GLU A 99 -3.96 -11.90 15.66
C GLU A 99 -4.86 -11.28 16.72
N GLN A 100 -6.11 -11.75 16.80
CA GLN A 100 -7.09 -11.27 17.77
C GLN A 100 -7.99 -12.42 18.20
N ALA A 101 -8.39 -12.42 19.48
CA ALA A 101 -9.45 -13.27 19.97
C ALA A 101 -10.78 -12.52 19.89
N ASN A 102 -11.84 -13.20 19.46
CA ASN A 102 -13.20 -12.65 19.50
C ASN A 102 -13.71 -12.67 20.94
N ALA A 103 -14.10 -11.50 21.46
CA ALA A 103 -14.57 -11.34 22.83
C ALA A 103 -15.85 -12.14 23.16
N GLU A 104 -16.72 -12.42 22.18
CA GLU A 104 -17.98 -13.13 22.41
C GLU A 104 -17.83 -14.65 22.48
N ASN A 105 -16.88 -15.23 21.74
CA ASN A 105 -16.80 -16.69 21.59
C ASN A 105 -15.37 -17.28 21.72
N GLY A 106 -14.35 -16.45 21.89
CA GLY A 106 -12.95 -16.87 22.02
C GLY A 106 -12.29 -17.33 20.73
N ASP A 107 -12.95 -17.21 19.56
CA ASP A 107 -12.37 -17.62 18.28
C ASP A 107 -11.19 -16.72 17.90
N ILE A 108 -10.08 -17.33 17.49
CA ILE A 108 -8.87 -16.60 17.11
C ILE A 108 -8.87 -16.34 15.60
N SER A 109 -8.90 -15.06 15.22
CA SER A 109 -8.57 -14.65 13.85
C SER A 109 -7.05 -14.58 13.73
N GLY A 110 -6.48 -15.52 12.99
CA GLY A 110 -5.03 -15.66 12.86
C GLY A 110 -4.40 -14.84 11.73
N LEU A 111 -3.08 -14.77 11.75
CA LEU A 111 -2.22 -13.99 10.85
C LEU A 111 -2.59 -14.04 9.37
N ILE A 112 -2.99 -15.21 8.85
CA ILE A 112 -3.34 -15.39 7.43
C ILE A 112 -4.59 -14.59 7.06
N VAL A 113 -5.60 -14.54 7.92
CA VAL A 113 -6.85 -13.82 7.66
C VAL A 113 -6.57 -12.32 7.60
N SER A 114 -5.88 -11.80 8.61
CA SER A 114 -5.45 -10.39 8.69
C SER A 114 -4.58 -9.99 7.50
N PHE A 115 -3.63 -10.84 7.10
CA PHE A 115 -2.80 -10.61 5.91
C PHE A 115 -3.63 -10.52 4.63
N LEU A 116 -4.58 -11.43 4.41
CA LEU A 116 -5.43 -11.41 3.22
C LEU A 116 -6.34 -10.18 3.19
N GLN A 117 -6.95 -9.83 4.32
CA GLN A 117 -7.78 -8.62 4.43
C GLN A 117 -6.97 -7.36 4.10
N MET A 118 -5.76 -7.20 4.68
CA MET A 118 -4.85 -6.11 4.36
C MET A 118 -4.39 -6.13 2.89
N ALA A 119 -4.15 -7.31 2.31
CA ALA A 119 -3.74 -7.43 0.91
C ALA A 119 -4.83 -6.95 -0.06
N PHE A 120 -6.09 -7.21 0.28
CA PHE A 120 -7.25 -6.88 -0.56
C PHE A 120 -7.95 -5.56 -0.22
N SER A 121 -7.58 -4.87 0.86
CA SER A 121 -8.03 -3.48 1.13
C SER A 121 -7.38 -2.44 0.20
N LYS A 122 -6.23 -2.80 -0.40
CA LYS A 122 -5.46 -1.97 -1.33
C LYS A 122 -6.03 -1.97 -2.75
N SER A 123 -5.69 -0.94 -3.52
CA SER A 123 -5.97 -0.94 -4.97
C SER A 123 -5.31 -2.15 -5.65
N ARG A 124 -6.00 -2.71 -6.65
CA ARG A 124 -5.56 -3.92 -7.36
C ARG A 124 -4.17 -3.79 -7.97
N LEU A 125 -3.79 -2.61 -8.48
CA LEU A 125 -2.46 -2.38 -9.04
C LEU A 125 -1.36 -2.49 -7.97
N ALA A 126 -1.68 -2.05 -6.75
CA ALA A 126 -0.77 -1.98 -5.62
C ALA A 126 -0.63 -3.31 -4.87
N THR A 127 -1.59 -4.23 -4.97
CA THR A 127 -1.56 -5.52 -4.24
C THR A 127 -0.25 -6.28 -4.40
N THR A 128 0.34 -6.27 -5.61
CA THR A 128 1.61 -6.97 -5.88
C THR A 128 2.84 -6.32 -5.27
N ASN A 129 2.74 -5.08 -4.78
CA ASN A 129 3.86 -4.44 -4.11
C ASN A 129 4.31 -5.24 -2.87
N LEU A 130 3.41 -5.99 -2.22
CA LEU A 130 3.76 -6.94 -1.16
C LEU A 130 4.82 -7.95 -1.62
N ILE A 131 4.70 -8.47 -2.84
CA ILE A 131 5.68 -9.40 -3.42
C ILE A 131 7.02 -8.69 -3.61
N TYR A 132 7.00 -7.40 -4.00
CA TYR A 132 8.21 -6.60 -4.18
C TYR A 132 8.87 -6.18 -2.85
N GLY A 133 8.24 -6.45 -1.70
CA GLY A 133 8.89 -6.31 -0.39
C GLY A 133 9.80 -7.50 -0.06
N LEU A 134 9.51 -8.69 -0.61
CA LEU A 134 10.24 -9.91 -0.29
C LEU A 134 11.67 -9.85 -0.86
N PRO A 135 12.72 -10.23 -0.10
CA PRO A 135 14.12 -10.12 -0.55
C PRO A 135 14.43 -10.84 -1.87
N ALA A 136 13.68 -11.89 -2.22
CA ALA A 136 13.87 -12.62 -3.49
C ALA A 136 13.32 -11.88 -4.72
N PHE A 137 12.46 -10.87 -4.54
CA PHE A 137 11.74 -10.17 -5.60
C PHE A 137 11.86 -8.65 -5.50
N ASP A 138 12.63 -8.14 -4.54
CA ASP A 138 12.78 -6.73 -4.20
C ASP A 138 13.34 -5.86 -5.34
N PHE A 139 14.13 -6.45 -6.24
CA PHE A 139 14.65 -5.82 -7.44
C PHE A 139 13.54 -5.33 -8.39
N LEU A 140 12.31 -5.81 -8.21
CA LEU A 140 11.13 -5.38 -8.96
C LEU A 140 10.50 -4.09 -8.40
N ALA A 141 10.78 -3.69 -7.16
CA ALA A 141 10.18 -2.49 -6.55
C ALA A 141 10.55 -1.21 -7.31
N ALA A 142 11.82 -1.04 -7.67
CA ALA A 142 12.32 0.13 -8.40
C ALA A 142 11.68 0.32 -9.80
N PRO A 143 11.67 -0.68 -10.69
CA PRO A 143 11.00 -0.53 -11.98
C PRO A 143 9.48 -0.37 -11.83
N ALA A 144 8.85 -0.98 -10.81
CA ALA A 144 7.43 -0.78 -10.53
C ALA A 144 7.15 0.68 -10.13
N LEU A 145 7.96 1.27 -9.24
CA LEU A 145 7.83 2.67 -8.82
C LEU A 145 7.99 3.61 -10.01
N ILE A 146 9.00 3.39 -10.85
CA ILE A 146 9.27 4.21 -12.04
C ILE A 146 8.12 4.12 -13.07
N ASN A 147 7.41 2.99 -13.13
CA ASN A 147 6.28 2.81 -14.03
C ASN A 147 5.03 3.60 -13.61
N THR A 148 4.91 4.05 -12.36
CA THR A 148 3.76 4.86 -11.91
C THR A 148 3.52 6.08 -12.81
N ALA A 149 4.59 6.75 -13.26
CA ALA A 149 4.49 7.86 -14.22
C ALA A 149 3.85 7.48 -15.56
N ASP A 150 4.05 6.26 -16.06
CA ASP A 150 3.38 5.81 -17.29
C ASP A 150 1.92 5.46 -17.06
N TYR A 151 1.58 5.01 -15.85
CA TYR A 151 0.22 4.69 -15.45
C TYR A 151 -0.66 5.92 -15.24
N LEU A 152 -0.08 7.09 -14.91
CA LEU A 152 -0.82 8.37 -14.81
C LEU A 152 -1.50 8.79 -16.12
N LYS A 153 -1.13 8.18 -17.25
CA LYS A 153 -1.80 8.43 -18.53
C LYS A 153 -3.19 7.79 -18.61
N ASP A 154 -3.48 6.80 -17.77
CA ASP A 154 -4.75 6.07 -17.76
C ASP A 154 -5.48 6.19 -16.41
N TYR A 155 -4.74 6.44 -15.31
CA TYR A 155 -5.24 6.52 -13.93
C TYR A 155 -4.98 7.90 -13.36
N ASN A 156 -5.99 8.50 -12.71
CA ASN A 156 -5.81 9.77 -12.00
C ASN A 156 -5.20 9.56 -10.61
N VAL A 157 -5.56 8.46 -9.94
CA VAL A 157 -5.09 8.13 -8.60
C VAL A 157 -4.27 6.84 -8.65
N LEU A 158 -3.04 6.89 -8.15
CA LEU A 158 -2.16 5.74 -8.04
C LEU A 158 -1.66 5.59 -6.62
N GLN A 159 -1.82 4.39 -6.05
CA GLN A 159 -1.27 4.02 -4.77
C GLN A 159 -0.08 3.08 -4.97
N PHE A 160 1.05 3.37 -4.33
CA PHE A 160 2.26 2.57 -4.45
C PHE A 160 2.82 2.27 -3.05
N TYR A 161 3.13 1.00 -2.77
CA TYR A 161 3.69 0.60 -1.49
C TYR A 161 5.15 0.18 -1.65
N TRP A 162 6.01 0.72 -0.82
CA TRP A 162 7.43 0.39 -0.74
C TRP A 162 7.70 -0.37 0.57
N TYR A 163 7.42 -1.67 0.55
CA TYR A 163 7.58 -2.59 1.69
C TYR A 163 9.03 -2.88 2.09
N LYS A 164 9.97 -2.50 1.24
CA LYS A 164 11.36 -2.97 1.34
C LYS A 164 12.08 -2.45 2.58
N VAL A 165 11.75 -1.24 3.04
CA VAL A 165 12.42 -0.62 4.19
C VAL A 165 12.13 -1.41 5.46
N ASP A 166 10.84 -1.60 5.79
CA ASP A 166 10.39 -2.44 6.89
C ASP A 166 10.98 -3.86 6.85
N THR A 167 10.83 -4.55 5.71
CA THR A 167 11.33 -5.93 5.55
C THR A 167 12.83 -6.02 5.83
N TYR A 168 13.63 -5.06 5.33
CA TYR A 168 15.06 -5.05 5.57
C TYR A 168 15.41 -4.68 7.02
N GLY A 169 14.63 -3.82 7.68
CA GLY A 169 14.78 -3.53 9.10
C GLY A 169 14.61 -4.78 9.96
N HIS A 170 13.57 -5.56 9.71
CA HIS A 170 13.31 -6.80 10.43
C HIS A 170 14.39 -7.87 10.27
N PHE A 171 14.87 -8.11 9.03
CA PHE A 171 15.78 -9.20 8.73
C PHE A 171 17.26 -8.86 8.80
N TYR A 172 17.62 -7.60 8.54
CA TYR A 172 19.00 -7.18 8.31
C TYR A 172 19.43 -5.98 9.18
N GLY A 173 18.53 -5.44 10.00
CA GLY A 173 18.85 -4.42 11.00
C GLY A 173 18.97 -3.00 10.45
N GLU A 174 19.43 -2.10 11.32
CA GLU A 174 19.40 -0.65 11.13
C GLU A 174 20.19 -0.16 9.90
N GLU A 175 21.39 -0.70 9.65
CA GLU A 175 22.20 -0.27 8.50
C GLU A 175 21.49 -0.58 7.17
N ALA A 176 20.94 -1.79 7.05
CA ALA A 176 20.23 -2.24 5.87
C ALA A 176 18.92 -1.45 5.67
N TYR A 177 18.24 -1.13 6.76
CA TYR A 177 17.07 -0.25 6.80
C TYR A 177 17.38 1.14 6.24
N VAL A 178 18.43 1.81 6.75
CA VAL A 178 18.87 3.12 6.27
C VAL A 178 19.26 3.07 4.79
N GLN A 179 19.96 2.01 4.36
CA GLN A 179 20.29 1.82 2.93
C GLN A 179 19.04 1.73 2.04
N GLN A 180 17.95 1.14 2.52
CA GLN A 180 16.70 1.07 1.74
C GLN A 180 15.96 2.41 1.67
N ILE A 181 16.11 3.29 2.66
CA ILE A 181 15.60 4.67 2.60
C ILE A 181 16.37 5.44 1.51
N ALA A 182 17.70 5.33 1.48
CA ALA A 182 18.53 5.94 0.43
C ALA A 182 18.26 5.34 -0.97
N GLU A 183 17.97 4.04 -1.05
CA GLU A 183 17.51 3.39 -2.28
C GLU A 183 16.21 4.02 -2.79
N PHE A 184 15.22 4.17 -1.90
CA PHE A 184 13.95 4.79 -2.22
C PHE A 184 14.14 6.22 -2.73
N ASP A 185 14.90 7.07 -2.03
CA ASP A 185 15.20 8.44 -2.45
C ASP A 185 15.74 8.50 -3.89
N ARG A 186 16.70 7.62 -4.21
CA ARG A 186 17.30 7.57 -5.54
C ARG A 186 16.30 7.16 -6.63
N GLN A 187 15.41 6.20 -6.35
CA GLN A 187 14.38 5.79 -7.31
C GLN A 187 13.25 6.82 -7.42
N PHE A 188 12.88 7.46 -6.31
CA PHE A 188 11.95 8.57 -6.27
C PHE A 188 12.45 9.73 -7.15
N GLY A 189 13.72 10.10 -7.05
CA GLY A 189 14.33 11.10 -7.95
C GLY A 189 14.30 10.72 -9.44
N ARG A 190 14.22 9.43 -9.78
CA ARG A 190 14.02 8.98 -11.18
C ARG A 190 12.56 9.04 -11.60
N LEU A 191 11.63 8.84 -10.66
CA LEU A 191 10.20 9.00 -10.88
C LEU A 191 9.87 10.48 -11.13
N THR A 192 10.28 11.39 -10.24
CA THR A 192 9.89 12.81 -10.29
C THR A 192 10.32 13.51 -11.58
N LYS A 193 11.46 13.13 -12.16
CA LYS A 193 11.92 13.62 -13.48
C LYS A 193 10.98 13.31 -14.66
N ARG A 194 9.94 12.52 -14.42
CA ARG A 194 8.98 12.05 -15.43
C ARG A 194 7.56 12.52 -15.14
N LEU A 195 7.35 13.25 -14.07
CA LEU A 195 6.05 13.75 -13.66
C LEU A 195 5.90 15.18 -14.17
N ASP A 196 4.66 15.54 -14.50
CA ASP A 196 4.28 16.91 -14.79
C ASP A 196 4.15 17.69 -13.47
N ASP A 197 4.30 19.02 -13.51
CA ASP A 197 4.26 19.88 -12.30
C ASP A 197 2.88 19.94 -11.63
N ASP A 198 1.82 19.52 -12.34
CA ASP A 198 0.44 19.47 -11.86
C ASP A 198 0.10 18.19 -11.07
N VAL A 199 1.02 17.23 -11.01
CA VAL A 199 0.84 15.98 -10.28
C VAL A 199 1.00 16.20 -8.77
N ASN A 200 -0.02 15.81 -8.01
CA ASN A 200 0.05 15.76 -6.56
C ASN A 200 0.80 14.50 -6.11
N ILE A 201 1.71 14.65 -5.15
CA ILE A 201 2.46 13.57 -4.55
C ILE A 201 2.33 13.67 -3.04
N VAL A 202 1.94 12.55 -2.43
CA VAL A 202 1.92 12.36 -0.98
C VAL A 202 2.76 11.12 -0.67
N ILE A 203 3.72 11.25 0.23
CA ILE A 203 4.50 10.12 0.78
C ILE A 203 4.24 10.07 2.27
N TYR A 204 3.82 8.93 2.79
CA TYR A 204 3.63 8.71 4.22
C TYR A 204 4.18 7.34 4.63
N SER A 205 4.47 7.16 5.92
CA SER A 205 4.71 5.85 6.51
C SER A 205 3.58 5.50 7.46
N ASP A 206 3.24 4.21 7.53
CA ASP A 206 2.30 3.66 8.50
C ASP A 206 2.87 3.57 9.91
N HIS A 207 4.15 3.27 10.05
CA HIS A 207 4.81 3.24 11.34
C HIS A 207 6.31 3.51 11.21
N GLY A 208 6.95 3.69 12.35
CA GLY A 208 8.40 3.68 12.46
C GLY A 208 8.95 2.29 12.74
N MET A 209 10.17 2.27 13.29
CA MET A 209 10.90 1.04 13.58
C MET A 209 11.85 1.29 14.75
N THR A 210 11.90 0.33 15.67
CA THR A 210 12.80 0.32 16.80
C THR A 210 13.89 -0.74 16.62
N PHE A 211 15.12 -0.32 16.86
CA PHE A 211 16.31 -1.16 16.91
C PHE A 211 16.90 -1.07 18.33
N GLY A 212 17.53 -2.17 18.79
CA GLY A 212 18.07 -2.22 20.15
C GLY A 212 18.23 -3.65 20.66
N GLU A 213 17.82 -3.88 21.91
CA GLU A 213 17.80 -5.20 22.51
C GLU A 213 16.54 -5.97 22.07
N GLY A 214 16.73 -7.16 21.47
CA GLY A 214 15.63 -8.05 21.10
C GLY A 214 15.13 -8.85 22.30
N VAL A 215 13.84 -8.76 22.58
CA VAL A 215 13.17 -9.44 23.70
C VAL A 215 12.24 -10.53 23.19
N GLU A 216 12.41 -11.77 23.64
CA GLU A 216 11.50 -12.88 23.32
C GLU A 216 10.48 -13.06 24.45
N MET A 217 9.19 -12.86 24.16
CA MET A 217 8.14 -12.88 25.19
C MET A 217 7.25 -14.13 25.16
N ASP A 218 7.11 -14.84 24.03
CA ASP A 218 6.08 -15.87 23.86
C ASP A 218 6.07 -16.92 25.00
N LEU A 219 7.22 -17.56 25.27
CA LEU A 219 7.35 -18.54 26.36
C LEU A 219 7.18 -17.90 27.75
N LYS A 220 7.57 -16.63 27.89
CA LYS A 220 7.47 -15.90 29.15
C LYS A 220 6.01 -15.55 29.47
N MET A 221 5.21 -15.22 28.46
CA MET A 221 3.78 -14.98 28.61
C MET A 221 3.05 -16.25 29.06
N GLU A 222 3.35 -17.40 28.46
CA GLU A 222 2.82 -18.70 28.88
C GLU A 222 3.23 -19.05 30.33
N GLU A 223 4.48 -18.79 30.72
CA GLU A 223 4.95 -19.04 32.10
C GLU A 223 4.22 -18.15 33.13
N LEU A 224 4.01 -16.86 32.80
CA LEU A 224 3.48 -15.89 33.74
C LEU A 224 1.95 -15.91 33.84
N ILE A 225 1.24 -16.21 32.75
CA ILE A 225 -0.23 -16.15 32.72
C ILE A 225 -0.83 -17.56 32.79
N GLY A 226 -0.19 -18.57 32.21
CA GLY A 226 -0.65 -19.96 32.26
C GLY A 226 -1.98 -20.16 31.53
N ASP A 227 -2.89 -20.91 32.15
CA ASP A 227 -4.17 -21.33 31.56
C ASP A 227 -5.12 -20.16 31.25
N ASP A 228 -4.89 -18.99 31.85
CA ASP A 228 -5.69 -17.79 31.59
C ASP A 228 -5.29 -17.06 30.30
N LEU A 229 -4.19 -17.44 29.63
CA LEU A 229 -3.76 -16.82 28.37
C LEU A 229 -4.52 -17.43 27.19
N LEU A 230 -5.31 -16.61 26.49
CA LEU A 230 -5.92 -17.02 25.22
C LEU A 230 -4.97 -16.83 24.06
N VAL A 231 -4.45 -15.61 23.89
CA VAL A 231 -3.46 -15.30 22.86
C VAL A 231 -2.62 -14.10 23.27
N PHE A 232 -1.35 -14.13 22.89
CA PHE A 232 -0.46 -12.98 22.95
C PHE A 232 -0.10 -12.55 21.53
N SER A 233 -0.50 -11.34 21.14
CA SER A 233 -0.17 -10.74 19.85
C SER A 233 0.27 -9.30 20.09
N TYR A 234 1.58 -9.11 20.28
CA TYR A 234 2.11 -7.84 20.74
C TYR A 234 1.61 -6.62 19.95
N PRO A 235 1.12 -5.58 20.64
CA PRO A 235 1.22 -5.39 22.10
C PRO A 235 0.08 -6.03 22.92
N SER A 236 -0.91 -6.65 22.31
CA SER A 236 -2.12 -7.13 22.99
C SER A 236 -1.97 -8.49 23.66
N VAL A 237 -2.56 -8.63 24.84
CA VAL A 237 -2.74 -9.88 25.60
C VAL A 237 -4.23 -10.09 25.77
N TYR A 238 -4.70 -11.28 25.42
CA TYR A 238 -6.09 -11.69 25.59
C TYR A 238 -6.18 -12.75 26.68
N LEU A 239 -7.09 -12.54 27.62
CA LEU A 239 -7.29 -13.36 28.82
C LEU A 239 -8.60 -14.15 28.72
N GLY A 240 -8.63 -15.33 29.35
CA GLY A 240 -9.86 -16.10 29.51
C GLY A 240 -10.83 -15.45 30.50
N ASP A 241 -10.31 -14.62 31.41
CA ASP A 241 -11.07 -13.83 32.38
C ASP A 241 -10.48 -12.41 32.47
N SER A 242 -11.21 -11.43 31.93
CA SER A 242 -10.79 -10.03 31.86
C SER A 242 -10.73 -9.35 33.24
N GLU A 243 -11.39 -9.90 34.26
CA GLU A 243 -11.32 -9.42 35.65
C GLU A 243 -9.91 -9.57 36.24
N LEU A 244 -9.07 -10.42 35.64
CA LEU A 244 -7.68 -10.62 36.04
C LEU A 244 -6.69 -9.63 35.42
N SER A 245 -7.17 -8.67 34.61
CA SER A 245 -6.32 -7.71 33.90
C SER A 245 -5.36 -6.96 34.80
N GLU A 246 -5.83 -6.43 35.93
CA GLU A 246 -4.97 -5.68 36.87
C GLU A 246 -3.89 -6.58 37.49
N HIS A 247 -4.26 -7.81 37.86
CA HIS A 247 -3.33 -8.78 38.44
C HIS A 247 -2.19 -9.10 37.48
N TYR A 248 -2.54 -9.46 36.24
CA TYR A 248 -1.55 -9.85 35.24
C TYR A 248 -0.76 -8.66 34.71
N ALA A 249 -1.37 -7.50 34.52
CA ALA A 249 -0.67 -6.28 34.11
C ALA A 249 0.47 -5.96 35.08
N ARG A 250 0.20 -5.98 36.39
CA ARG A 250 1.23 -5.78 37.41
C ARG A 250 2.30 -6.87 37.39
N LYS A 251 1.87 -8.15 37.31
CA LYS A 251 2.79 -9.30 37.30
C LYS A 251 3.76 -9.26 36.12
N LEU A 252 3.31 -8.85 34.94
CA LEU A 252 4.13 -8.72 33.74
C LEU A 252 5.24 -7.70 33.92
N VAL A 253 4.93 -6.48 34.39
CA VAL A 253 5.95 -5.45 34.66
C VAL A 253 6.97 -5.89 35.73
N ASP A 254 6.50 -6.59 36.76
CA ASP A 254 7.35 -6.99 37.89
C ASP A 254 8.25 -8.21 37.58
N ASN A 255 7.88 -9.06 36.63
CA ASN A 255 8.51 -10.37 36.41
C ASN A 255 8.91 -10.67 34.96
N SER A 256 8.95 -9.66 34.10
CA SER A 256 9.43 -9.77 32.72
C SER A 256 10.15 -8.50 32.26
N GLU A 257 10.57 -8.49 31.01
CA GLU A 257 11.22 -7.40 30.32
C GLU A 257 10.25 -6.30 29.84
N ILE A 258 8.94 -6.51 29.99
CA ILE A 258 7.89 -5.52 29.69
C ILE A 258 8.03 -4.30 30.59
N ASP A 259 8.14 -3.13 29.98
CA ASP A 259 8.32 -1.86 30.70
C ASP A 259 6.98 -1.25 31.12
N TYR A 260 5.96 -1.37 30.27
CA TYR A 260 4.63 -0.83 30.53
C TYR A 260 3.53 -1.86 30.27
N THR A 261 2.49 -1.79 31.09
CA THR A 261 1.21 -2.45 30.80
C THR A 261 0.08 -1.47 30.96
N PHE A 262 -0.98 -1.58 30.16
CA PHE A 262 -2.21 -0.78 30.26
C PHE A 262 -3.43 -1.68 30.14
N PHE A 263 -4.51 -1.35 30.85
CA PHE A 263 -5.78 -2.06 30.77
C PHE A 263 -6.94 -1.10 31.06
N GLN A 264 -8.13 -1.45 30.59
CA GLN A 264 -9.35 -0.70 30.85
C GLN A 264 -9.92 -1.09 32.23
N LYS A 265 -10.35 -0.10 33.01
CA LYS A 265 -11.08 -0.29 34.26
C LYS A 265 -12.59 -0.37 34.00
N GLU A 266 -13.35 -0.90 34.96
CA GLU A 266 -14.82 -0.94 34.92
C GLU A 266 -15.49 0.43 34.65
N ASP A 267 -14.86 1.53 35.08
CA ASP A 267 -15.36 2.90 34.89
C ASP A 267 -15.00 3.50 33.52
N GLY A 268 -14.39 2.71 32.63
CA GLY A 268 -13.96 3.12 31.29
C GLY A 268 -12.63 3.88 31.25
N ASN A 269 -12.01 4.20 32.39
CA ASN A 269 -10.69 4.82 32.42
C ASN A 269 -9.59 3.79 32.21
N VAL A 270 -8.42 4.25 31.75
CA VAL A 270 -7.26 3.38 31.55
C VAL A 270 -6.28 3.52 32.70
N LYS A 271 -5.83 2.39 33.23
CA LYS A 271 -4.74 2.32 34.21
C LYS A 271 -3.55 1.61 33.61
N GLY A 272 -2.35 2.10 33.92
CA GLY A 272 -1.11 1.48 33.50
C GLY A 272 -0.11 1.31 34.63
N PHE A 273 0.77 0.33 34.47
CA PHE A 273 1.88 0.06 35.39
C PHE A 273 3.22 0.23 34.67
N HIS A 274 4.19 0.76 35.42
CA HIS A 274 5.60 0.78 35.10
C HIS A 274 6.38 0.54 36.41
N GLN A 275 7.62 0.02 36.34
CA GLN A 275 8.40 -0.31 37.54
C GLN A 275 8.58 0.86 38.54
N LYS A 276 8.48 2.09 38.04
CA LYS A 276 8.68 3.33 38.80
C LYS A 276 7.39 4.10 39.12
N GLY A 277 6.22 3.65 38.67
CA GLY A 277 4.99 4.40 38.86
C GLY A 277 3.75 3.77 38.25
N ILE A 278 2.61 4.40 38.54
CA ILE A 278 1.29 4.04 38.01
C ILE A 278 0.83 5.19 37.12
N ILE A 279 0.23 4.87 35.99
CA ILE A 279 -0.29 5.81 34.99
C ILE A 279 -1.82 5.74 35.00
N TYR A 280 -2.47 6.89 34.85
CA TYR A 280 -3.91 6.98 34.64
C TYR A 280 -4.21 7.85 33.41
N PHE A 281 -5.10 7.37 32.54
CA PHE A 281 -5.75 8.18 31.53
C PHE A 281 -7.25 8.22 31.80
N ASN A 282 -7.78 9.41 32.08
CA ASN A 282 -9.19 9.55 32.39
C ASN A 282 -9.92 10.30 31.28
N GLY A 283 -10.99 9.70 30.75
CA GLY A 283 -11.79 10.25 29.67
C GLY A 283 -12.99 11.05 30.17
N LYS A 284 -13.29 12.16 29.51
CA LYS A 284 -14.46 13.00 29.77
C LYS A 284 -14.85 13.82 28.54
N ASN A 285 -16.00 13.50 27.92
CA ASN A 285 -16.55 14.24 26.76
C ASN A 285 -15.51 14.45 25.64
N ASP A 286 -14.92 13.36 25.14
CA ASP A 286 -13.86 13.35 24.11
C ASP A 286 -12.53 13.99 24.52
N LEU A 287 -12.41 14.46 25.77
CA LEU A 287 -11.16 14.94 26.34
C LEU A 287 -10.52 13.85 27.21
N ILE A 288 -9.20 13.81 27.22
CA ILE A 288 -8.43 12.86 28.02
C ILE A 288 -7.45 13.64 28.89
N ASN A 289 -7.34 13.30 30.17
CA ASN A 289 -6.27 13.79 31.04
C ASN A 289 -5.25 12.68 31.36
N TYR A 290 -4.06 13.08 31.83
CA TYR A 290 -3.02 12.19 32.31
C TYR A 290 -2.67 12.47 33.78
N GLU A 291 -2.65 11.43 34.59
CA GLU A 291 -2.21 11.47 35.98
C GLU A 291 -1.25 10.32 36.26
N PHE A 292 -0.46 10.44 37.34
CA PHE A 292 0.47 9.40 37.74
C PHE A 292 0.67 9.34 39.26
N GLU A 293 1.09 8.18 39.74
CA GLU A 293 1.63 7.96 41.08
C GLU A 293 3.08 7.49 40.99
N GLY A 294 3.96 7.98 41.85
CA GLY A 294 5.39 7.68 41.80
C GLY A 294 6.14 8.64 40.87
N GLU A 295 6.86 8.11 39.88
CA GLU A 295 7.56 8.92 38.88
C GLU A 295 6.67 9.23 37.65
N ASP A 296 6.83 10.43 37.07
CA ASP A 296 6.24 10.80 35.77
C ASP A 296 7.04 10.12 34.65
N VAL A 297 6.67 8.88 34.36
CA VAL A 297 7.39 8.01 33.41
C VAL A 297 7.16 8.41 31.94
N LEU A 298 6.13 9.21 31.64
CA LEU A 298 5.90 9.78 30.31
C LEU A 298 6.54 11.17 30.16
N GLY A 299 6.87 11.83 31.28
CA GLY A 299 7.61 13.07 31.36
C GLY A 299 6.80 14.32 31.03
N TYR A 300 5.46 14.24 30.94
CA TYR A 300 4.62 15.35 30.51
C TYR A 300 4.61 16.52 31.50
N TYR A 301 4.60 16.28 32.81
CA TYR A 301 4.61 17.35 33.81
C TYR A 301 5.93 18.12 33.79
N SER A 302 7.05 17.43 33.53
CA SER A 302 8.36 18.09 33.35
C SER A 302 8.41 19.03 32.14
N LYS A 303 7.47 18.87 31.20
CA LYS A 303 7.31 19.68 29.99
C LYS A 303 6.23 20.76 30.11
N GLY A 304 5.60 20.89 31.28
CA GLY A 304 4.66 21.97 31.58
C GLY A 304 3.18 21.58 31.52
N TYR A 305 2.85 20.30 31.39
CA TYR A 305 1.49 19.80 31.58
C TYR A 305 1.11 19.84 33.07
N ASN A 306 -0.14 20.19 33.40
CA ASN A 306 -0.62 20.36 34.78
C ASN A 306 -1.89 19.55 35.08
N GLY A 307 -2.17 18.50 34.31
CA GLY A 307 -3.34 17.62 34.52
C GLY A 307 -4.62 18.11 33.84
N GLU A 308 -4.51 19.03 32.88
CA GLU A 308 -5.64 19.52 32.10
C GLU A 308 -6.24 18.42 31.21
N TYR A 309 -7.55 18.47 30.99
CA TYR A 309 -8.21 17.64 29.98
C TYR A 309 -7.95 18.24 28.60
N PHE A 310 -7.33 17.47 27.71
CA PHE A 310 -7.02 17.88 26.34
C PHE A 310 -7.80 17.05 25.32
N ASP A 311 -8.18 17.70 24.23
CA ASP A 311 -8.62 17.00 23.01
C ASP A 311 -7.43 16.44 22.22
N VAL A 312 -7.71 15.75 21.10
CA VAL A 312 -6.68 15.15 20.25
C VAL A 312 -5.70 16.18 19.70
N GLN A 313 -6.17 17.35 19.30
CA GLN A 313 -5.33 18.40 18.69
C GLN A 313 -4.46 19.10 19.74
N GLU A 314 -4.98 19.29 20.94
CA GLU A 314 -4.23 19.79 22.10
C GLU A 314 -3.14 18.80 22.51
N TRP A 315 -3.45 17.50 22.60
CA TRP A 315 -2.45 16.46 22.88
C TRP A 315 -1.39 16.36 21.78
N LEU A 316 -1.79 16.42 20.51
CA LEU A 316 -0.86 16.41 19.37
C LEU A 316 0.07 17.61 19.42
N SER A 317 -0.48 18.82 19.57
CA SER A 317 0.30 20.06 19.68
C SER A 317 1.30 19.98 20.84
N PHE A 318 0.88 19.43 21.99
CA PHE A 318 1.72 19.33 23.18
C PHE A 318 2.81 18.26 23.09
N THR A 319 2.52 17.09 22.49
CA THR A 319 3.38 15.89 22.62
C THR A 319 4.14 15.48 21.36
N HIS A 320 3.89 16.10 20.21
CA HIS A 320 4.42 15.65 18.91
C HIS A 320 5.93 15.42 18.85
N ASP A 321 6.74 16.17 19.63
CA ASP A 321 8.20 16.06 19.68
C ASP A 321 8.74 15.40 20.96
N LEU A 322 7.86 14.82 21.78
CA LEU A 322 8.22 14.10 23.00
C LEU A 322 8.47 12.61 22.74
N ALA A 323 9.03 11.92 23.74
CA ALA A 323 9.35 10.49 23.64
C ALA A 323 8.11 9.59 23.47
N TYR A 324 6.94 10.06 23.93
CA TYR A 324 5.67 9.34 23.89
C TYR A 324 4.59 10.23 23.26
N PRO A 325 4.60 10.43 21.94
CA PRO A 325 3.64 11.32 21.30
C PRO A 325 2.23 10.71 21.34
N LEU A 326 1.24 11.50 21.73
CA LEU A 326 -0.20 11.15 21.77
C LEU A 326 -0.54 9.87 22.53
N ALA A 327 0.32 9.41 23.45
CA ALA A 327 0.07 8.18 24.20
C ALA A 327 -1.30 8.16 24.90
N PRO A 328 -1.76 9.24 25.57
CA PRO A 328 -3.07 9.26 26.21
C PRO A 328 -4.20 9.00 25.23
N VAL A 329 -4.19 9.62 24.05
CA VAL A 329 -5.23 9.43 23.02
C VAL A 329 -5.14 8.02 22.43
N ASN A 330 -3.96 7.63 21.96
CA ASN A 330 -3.75 6.37 21.25
C ASN A 330 -4.08 5.14 22.12
N LEU A 331 -3.59 5.11 23.36
CA LEU A 331 -3.82 3.99 24.27
C LEU A 331 -5.27 3.97 24.78
N TYR A 332 -5.83 5.14 25.10
CA TYR A 332 -7.21 5.22 25.56
C TYR A 332 -8.17 4.75 24.47
N THR A 333 -8.10 5.32 23.27
CA THR A 333 -9.00 4.96 22.17
C THR A 333 -8.80 3.51 21.73
N PHE A 334 -7.57 2.99 21.71
CA PHE A 334 -7.32 1.59 21.39
C PHE A 334 -7.99 0.64 22.39
N LEU A 335 -7.85 0.89 23.70
CA LEU A 335 -8.46 0.07 24.75
C LEU A 335 -9.99 0.20 24.82
N MET A 336 -10.61 1.15 24.11
CA MET A 336 -12.07 1.19 23.93
C MET A 336 -12.54 0.27 22.80
N ASN A 337 -11.65 -0.22 21.93
CA ASN A 337 -12.01 -1.14 20.86
C ASN A 337 -12.36 -2.52 21.45
N GLU A 338 -13.52 -3.08 21.10
CA GLU A 338 -13.97 -4.39 21.58
C GLU A 338 -13.05 -5.55 21.18
N ASN A 339 -12.24 -5.35 20.13
CA ASN A 339 -11.26 -6.32 19.64
C ASN A 339 -9.85 -6.06 20.21
N SER A 340 -9.67 -5.01 21.03
CA SER A 340 -8.42 -4.81 21.76
C SER A 340 -8.22 -5.92 22.79
N GLY A 341 -6.96 -6.26 23.06
CA GLY A 341 -6.67 -7.22 24.13
C GLY A 341 -6.97 -6.62 25.50
N ASP A 342 -7.21 -7.48 26.49
CA ASP A 342 -7.48 -7.10 27.89
C ASP A 342 -6.31 -6.33 28.52
N ILE A 343 -5.08 -6.64 28.11
CA ILE A 343 -3.88 -5.91 28.52
C ILE A 343 -3.06 -5.53 27.28
N VAL A 344 -2.64 -4.28 27.23
CA VAL A 344 -1.64 -3.76 26.28
C VAL A 344 -0.27 -3.74 26.95
N THR A 345 0.69 -4.44 26.37
CA THR A 345 2.07 -4.60 26.87
C THR A 345 3.05 -3.87 25.97
N MET A 346 4.04 -3.19 26.57
CA MET A 346 4.95 -2.34 25.82
C MET A 346 6.38 -2.43 26.32
N LEU A 347 7.30 -2.32 25.38
CA LEU A 347 8.73 -2.12 25.62
C LEU A 347 9.09 -0.63 25.47
N ASP A 348 10.14 -0.21 26.15
CA ASP A 348 10.73 1.11 25.96
C ASP A 348 11.44 1.26 24.59
N GLN A 349 11.91 2.46 24.29
CA GLN A 349 12.53 2.78 22.99
C GLN A 349 13.87 2.07 22.72
N THR A 350 14.44 1.38 23.73
CA THR A 350 15.74 0.70 23.64
C THR A 350 15.61 -0.79 23.34
N LYS A 351 14.38 -1.33 23.39
CA LYS A 351 14.09 -2.74 23.17
C LYS A 351 13.07 -2.90 22.04
N TYR A 352 13.04 -4.07 21.44
CA TYR A 352 12.00 -4.46 20.50
C TYR A 352 11.58 -5.90 20.74
N LEU A 353 10.33 -6.25 20.42
CA LEU A 353 9.91 -7.64 20.50
C LEU A 353 10.57 -8.43 19.37
N GLN A 354 11.38 -9.42 19.73
CA GLN A 354 11.98 -10.34 18.79
C GLN A 354 11.01 -11.47 18.44
N THR A 355 10.82 -11.70 17.14
CA THR A 355 9.98 -12.81 16.64
C THR A 355 10.74 -13.59 15.57
N GLY A 356 10.17 -14.70 15.09
CA GLY A 356 10.75 -15.47 14.00
C GLY A 356 10.96 -14.65 12.71
N TYR A 357 10.08 -13.67 12.45
CA TYR A 357 10.12 -12.75 11.32
C TYR A 357 10.99 -11.50 11.63
N SER A 358 10.81 -10.93 12.82
CA SER A 358 11.44 -9.67 13.24
C SER A 358 12.63 -9.94 14.16
N ARG A 359 13.81 -10.16 13.57
CA ARG A 359 15.00 -10.61 14.32
C ARG A 359 15.93 -9.49 14.76
N LEU A 360 16.05 -8.42 13.99
CA LEU A 360 17.04 -7.36 14.22
C LEU A 360 16.41 -5.98 14.45
N GLY A 361 15.10 -5.88 14.33
CA GLY A 361 14.31 -4.68 14.62
C GLY A 361 12.82 -5.03 14.54
N ASN A 362 11.99 -4.29 15.27
CA ASN A 362 10.53 -4.45 15.23
C ASN A 362 9.85 -3.12 15.57
N HIS A 363 8.53 -3.08 15.44
CA HIS A 363 7.66 -1.95 15.68
C HIS A 363 6.41 -2.39 16.46
N GLY A 364 5.42 -1.52 16.61
CA GLY A 364 4.21 -1.76 17.41
C GLY A 364 4.22 -1.07 18.78
N GLY A 365 5.29 -0.34 19.10
CA GLY A 365 5.43 0.51 20.28
C GLY A 365 4.55 1.76 20.23
N PHE A 366 4.45 2.46 21.38
CA PHE A 366 3.88 3.83 21.48
C PHE A 366 4.96 4.91 21.64
N THR A 367 6.23 4.53 21.54
CA THR A 367 7.35 5.49 21.59
C THR A 367 7.46 6.26 20.28
N SER A 368 8.10 7.43 20.33
CA SER A 368 8.34 8.27 19.14
C SER A 368 9.04 7.52 18.00
N ARG A 369 9.86 6.48 18.29
CA ARG A 369 10.54 5.68 17.27
C ARG A 369 9.55 4.93 16.37
N ASP A 370 8.44 4.46 16.92
CA ASP A 370 7.42 3.69 16.21
C ASP A 370 6.24 4.57 15.78
N MET A 371 5.92 5.60 16.56
CA MET A 371 4.71 6.42 16.36
C MET A 371 4.92 7.63 15.46
N THR A 372 6.15 8.15 15.37
CA THR A 372 6.44 9.35 14.58
C THR A 372 6.92 8.96 13.19
N THR A 373 6.12 9.26 12.18
CA THR A 373 6.35 8.94 10.78
C THR A 373 6.52 10.21 9.93
N PRO A 374 7.22 10.12 8.79
CA PRO A 374 7.32 11.24 7.88
C PRO A 374 6.05 11.38 7.05
N LEU A 375 5.70 12.63 6.75
CA LEU A 375 4.71 12.96 5.73
C LEU A 375 5.32 14.02 4.80
N PHE A 376 5.38 13.69 3.52
CA PHE A 376 5.77 14.61 2.46
C PHE A 376 4.61 14.88 1.54
N VAL A 377 4.41 16.14 1.18
CA VAL A 377 3.32 16.58 0.33
C VAL A 377 3.83 17.58 -0.71
N LYS A 378 3.44 17.39 -1.97
CA LYS A 378 3.68 18.38 -3.03
C LYS A 378 2.57 18.35 -4.07
N GLY A 379 2.23 19.50 -4.64
CA GLY A 379 1.21 19.65 -5.67
C GLY A 379 0.05 20.58 -5.28
N PRO A 380 -0.72 21.03 -6.28
CA PRO A 380 -1.73 22.08 -6.13
C PRO A 380 -2.90 21.71 -5.20
N ASN A 381 -3.23 20.43 -5.06
CA ASN A 381 -4.36 19.95 -4.26
C ASN A 381 -4.00 19.58 -2.82
N VAL A 382 -2.71 19.58 -2.48
CA VAL A 382 -2.21 19.24 -1.13
C VAL A 382 -1.41 20.39 -0.50
N ASN A 383 -1.38 21.57 -1.12
CA ASN A 383 -0.62 22.73 -0.64
C ASN A 383 -1.13 23.31 0.69
N HIS A 384 -2.39 23.06 1.05
CA HIS A 384 -2.98 23.46 2.34
C HIS A 384 -2.36 22.71 3.54
N LEU A 385 -1.58 21.65 3.28
CA LEU A 385 -0.81 20.93 4.28
C LEU A 385 0.60 21.50 4.46
N TYR A 386 1.05 22.44 3.61
CA TYR A 386 2.42 22.95 3.66
C TYR A 386 2.70 23.73 4.93
N GLY A 387 3.95 23.64 5.40
CA GLY A 387 4.46 24.36 6.56
C GLY A 387 3.91 23.88 7.91
N ARG A 388 3.13 22.78 7.93
CA ARG A 388 2.71 22.15 9.18
C ARG A 388 3.92 21.49 9.84
N ARG A 389 4.05 21.67 11.15
CA ARG A 389 5.10 21.03 11.94
C ARG A 389 4.73 19.60 12.33
N TYR A 390 3.46 19.38 12.65
CA TYR A 390 2.92 18.11 13.11
C TYR A 390 1.60 17.79 12.40
N PHE A 391 1.25 16.51 12.37
CA PHE A 391 0.03 16.02 11.72
C PHE A 391 -0.47 14.74 12.39
N TRP A 392 -1.78 14.51 12.38
CA TRP A 392 -2.39 13.27 12.82
C TRP A 392 -2.64 12.40 11.60
N LEU A 393 -1.88 11.32 11.41
CA LEU A 393 -1.96 10.50 10.20
C LEU A 393 -3.38 10.01 9.85
N PRO A 394 -4.23 9.64 10.83
CA PRO A 394 -5.64 9.28 10.57
C PRO A 394 -6.43 10.33 9.78
N ASP A 395 -6.05 11.61 9.83
CA ASP A 395 -6.74 12.68 9.12
C ASP A 395 -6.31 12.80 7.64
N LEU A 396 -5.28 12.06 7.19
CA LEU A 396 -4.66 12.26 5.88
C LEU A 396 -5.67 12.14 4.72
N PHE A 397 -6.45 11.06 4.67
CA PHE A 397 -7.40 10.83 3.59
C PHE A 397 -8.61 11.76 3.67
N ASN A 398 -8.96 12.22 4.89
CA ASN A 398 -10.03 13.21 5.10
C ASN A 398 -9.63 14.61 4.62
N GLU A 399 -8.34 14.96 4.72
CA GLU A 399 -7.82 16.25 4.25
C GLU A 399 -7.58 16.27 2.73
N ILE A 400 -7.32 15.13 2.10
CA ILE A 400 -7.21 15.00 0.64
C ILE A 400 -8.62 14.93 0.01
N LYS A 401 -9.32 16.08 -0.02
CA LYS A 401 -10.72 16.19 -0.47
C LYS A 401 -10.92 16.03 -1.98
N ASP A 402 -12.10 15.52 -2.33
CA ASP A 402 -12.61 15.33 -3.69
C ASP A 402 -11.69 14.47 -4.59
N ILE A 403 -11.07 13.44 -4.02
CA ILE A 403 -10.35 12.41 -4.76
C ILE A 403 -11.02 11.07 -4.52
N ASP A 404 -11.50 10.45 -5.59
CA ASP A 404 -12.03 9.09 -5.55
C ASP A 404 -10.87 8.09 -5.65
N PHE A 405 -10.52 7.49 -4.51
CA PHE A 405 -9.44 6.49 -4.42
C PHE A 405 -9.80 5.14 -5.07
N ASP A 406 -11.09 4.90 -5.38
CA ASP A 406 -11.58 3.75 -6.16
C ASP A 406 -11.77 4.10 -7.64
N GLN A 407 -11.28 5.25 -8.10
CA GLN A 407 -11.41 5.61 -9.51
C GLN A 407 -10.60 4.65 -10.39
N HIS A 408 -11.24 4.14 -11.43
CA HIS A 408 -10.62 3.32 -12.47
C HIS A 408 -10.80 3.99 -13.83
N PRO A 409 -9.92 3.71 -14.81
CA PRO A 409 -10.15 4.13 -16.18
C PRO A 409 -11.52 3.60 -16.65
N PRO A 410 -12.33 4.39 -17.38
CA PRO A 410 -13.63 3.93 -17.87
C PRO A 410 -13.48 2.75 -18.86
N ARG A 411 -12.37 2.69 -19.57
CA ARG A 411 -12.02 1.67 -20.56
C ARG A 411 -10.51 1.53 -20.75
N GLU A 412 -10.09 0.47 -21.44
CA GLU A 412 -8.74 0.43 -22.02
C GLU A 412 -8.67 1.25 -23.31
N ARG A 413 -7.44 1.57 -23.72
CA ARG A 413 -7.18 2.15 -25.04
C ARG A 413 -7.61 1.20 -26.15
N HIS A 414 -8.21 1.77 -27.19
CA HIS A 414 -8.38 1.08 -28.44
C HIS A 414 -7.05 1.07 -29.18
N SER A 415 -6.85 0.11 -30.05
CA SER A 415 -5.64 0.08 -30.87
C SER A 415 -5.90 -0.51 -32.25
N ILE A 416 -5.11 -0.03 -33.21
CA ILE A 416 -4.95 -0.64 -34.52
C ILE A 416 -3.46 -0.83 -34.77
N SER A 417 -3.05 -2.03 -35.18
CA SER A 417 -1.67 -2.28 -35.57
C SER A 417 -1.58 -2.92 -36.95
N GLY A 418 -0.59 -2.49 -37.71
CA GLY A 418 -0.22 -3.07 -38.99
C GLY A 418 1.23 -3.54 -38.93
N ARG A 419 1.47 -4.80 -39.28
CA ARG A 419 2.80 -5.42 -39.29
C ARG A 419 3.01 -6.27 -40.53
N TYR A 420 4.27 -6.46 -40.92
CA TYR A 420 4.64 -7.35 -42.00
C TYR A 420 5.39 -8.57 -41.44
N ASP A 421 4.87 -9.78 -41.68
CA ASP A 421 5.47 -11.06 -41.29
C ASP A 421 6.43 -11.53 -42.40
N PHE A 422 7.72 -11.36 -42.17
CA PHE A 422 8.79 -11.71 -43.12
C PHE A 422 8.90 -13.22 -43.35
N ARG A 423 8.54 -14.05 -42.35
CA ARG A 423 8.65 -15.51 -42.46
C ARG A 423 7.56 -16.09 -43.35
N ARG A 424 6.36 -15.52 -43.29
CA ARG A 424 5.22 -15.93 -44.12
C ARG A 424 4.96 -15.00 -45.31
N ASN A 425 5.82 -14.01 -45.51
CA ASN A 425 5.73 -13.01 -46.58
C ASN A 425 4.33 -12.37 -46.68
N ARG A 426 3.78 -11.91 -45.56
CA ARG A 426 2.39 -11.43 -45.52
C ARG A 426 2.15 -10.28 -44.54
N PRO A 427 1.26 -9.33 -44.88
CA PRO A 427 0.78 -8.34 -43.92
C PRO A 427 -0.19 -8.95 -42.90
N VAL A 428 -0.16 -8.37 -41.70
CA VAL A 428 -1.09 -8.69 -40.62
C VAL A 428 -1.59 -7.39 -40.00
N THR A 429 -2.90 -7.26 -39.89
CA THR A 429 -3.57 -6.14 -39.24
C THR A 429 -4.29 -6.61 -38.00
N GLU A 430 -4.06 -5.97 -36.85
CA GLU A 430 -4.76 -6.22 -35.60
C GLU A 430 -5.60 -5.01 -35.25
N ILE A 431 -6.85 -5.23 -34.86
CA ILE A 431 -7.72 -4.20 -34.32
C ILE A 431 -8.18 -4.66 -32.94
N SER A 432 -8.08 -3.81 -31.93
CA SER A 432 -8.56 -4.08 -30.58
C SER A 432 -9.38 -2.93 -30.03
N PHE A 433 -10.54 -3.27 -29.47
CA PHE A 433 -11.47 -2.35 -28.83
C PHE A 433 -11.68 -2.76 -27.38
N SER A 434 -11.96 -1.79 -26.53
CA SER A 434 -12.25 -2.00 -25.11
C SER A 434 -13.46 -1.17 -24.73
N PRO A 435 -14.67 -1.72 -24.80
CA PRO A 435 -15.87 -0.94 -24.52
C PRO A 435 -15.97 -0.56 -23.04
N ILE A 436 -15.38 -1.38 -22.16
CA ILE A 436 -15.36 -1.18 -20.71
C ILE A 436 -14.00 -1.59 -20.16
N TYR A 437 -13.66 -1.06 -18.99
CA TYR A 437 -12.45 -1.41 -18.26
C TYR A 437 -12.27 -2.93 -18.17
N ARG A 438 -11.02 -3.40 -18.34
CA ARG A 438 -10.62 -4.82 -18.27
C ARG A 438 -11.17 -5.75 -19.33
N VAL A 439 -11.95 -5.29 -20.31
CA VAL A 439 -12.45 -6.13 -21.39
C VAL A 439 -11.90 -5.64 -22.72
N ARG A 440 -11.34 -6.55 -23.52
CA ARG A 440 -10.90 -6.26 -24.87
C ARG A 440 -11.50 -7.24 -25.86
N TYR A 441 -12.00 -6.72 -26.96
CA TYR A 441 -12.35 -7.48 -28.15
C TYR A 441 -11.38 -7.12 -29.26
N GLY A 442 -11.22 -8.00 -30.23
CA GLY A 442 -10.38 -7.68 -31.37
C GLY A 442 -10.43 -8.71 -32.47
N ALA A 443 -9.78 -8.34 -33.57
CA ALA A 443 -9.59 -9.20 -34.70
C ALA A 443 -8.16 -9.10 -35.26
N ASN A 444 -7.59 -10.22 -35.66
CA ASN A 444 -6.36 -10.26 -36.47
C ASN A 444 -6.72 -10.68 -37.89
N PHE A 445 -6.36 -9.86 -38.87
CA PHE A 445 -6.52 -10.13 -40.28
C PHE A 445 -5.16 -10.50 -40.87
N TYR A 446 -5.07 -11.66 -41.52
CA TYR A 446 -3.87 -12.10 -42.24
C TYR A 446 -4.21 -12.07 -43.72
N MET A 447 -3.45 -11.32 -44.51
CA MET A 447 -3.75 -11.10 -45.93
C MET A 447 -2.66 -11.68 -46.83
N ASP A 448 -3.05 -12.24 -47.97
CA ASP A 448 -2.10 -12.66 -49.02
C ASP A 448 -1.82 -11.47 -49.94
N ASP A 449 -0.55 -11.05 -50.01
CA ASP A 449 -0.05 -9.97 -50.87
C ASP A 449 -0.93 -8.70 -50.89
N PHE A 450 -1.42 -8.29 -49.71
CA PHE A 450 -2.32 -7.13 -49.51
C PHE A 450 -3.66 -7.18 -50.27
N SER A 451 -3.99 -8.30 -50.91
CA SER A 451 -5.06 -8.37 -51.90
C SER A 451 -6.30 -9.13 -51.41
N ALA A 452 -6.13 -10.15 -50.58
CA ALA A 452 -7.20 -10.97 -50.05
C ALA A 452 -6.95 -11.38 -48.60
N ILE A 453 -8.01 -11.46 -47.80
CA ILE A 453 -7.94 -11.99 -46.43
C ILE A 453 -7.93 -13.52 -46.53
N ASP A 454 -6.79 -14.13 -46.21
CA ASP A 454 -6.62 -15.59 -46.05
C ASP A 454 -7.33 -16.06 -44.77
N ARG A 455 -7.15 -15.29 -43.68
CA ARG A 455 -7.54 -15.72 -42.35
C ARG A 455 -7.94 -14.58 -41.44
N VAL A 456 -8.90 -14.84 -40.56
CA VAL A 456 -9.31 -13.92 -39.49
C VAL A 456 -9.36 -14.64 -38.15
N ASP A 457 -8.72 -14.06 -37.12
CA ASP A 457 -8.93 -14.47 -35.73
C ASP A 457 -9.81 -13.43 -35.05
N VAL A 458 -10.96 -13.82 -34.51
CA VAL A 458 -11.83 -12.94 -33.71
C VAL A 458 -11.76 -13.40 -32.26
N TRP A 459 -11.53 -12.47 -31.33
CA TRP A 459 -11.30 -12.82 -29.93
C TRP A 459 -11.87 -11.78 -28.96
N GLY A 460 -12.19 -12.26 -27.75
CA GLY A 460 -12.50 -11.46 -26.58
C GLY A 460 -11.64 -11.92 -25.40
N LYS A 461 -11.15 -10.98 -24.59
CA LYS A 461 -10.32 -11.27 -23.41
C LYS A 461 -10.66 -10.36 -22.24
N VAL A 462 -10.48 -10.90 -21.04
CA VAL A 462 -10.67 -10.23 -19.76
C VAL A 462 -9.35 -10.18 -19.00
N ASP A 463 -9.07 -9.03 -18.38
CA ASP A 463 -7.91 -8.84 -17.51
C ASP A 463 -8.19 -9.50 -16.16
N LEU A 464 -7.49 -10.59 -15.87
CA LEU A 464 -7.60 -11.35 -14.63
C LEU A 464 -6.62 -10.85 -13.56
N PHE A 465 -5.48 -10.31 -13.95
CA PHE A 465 -4.50 -9.73 -13.02
C PHE A 465 -3.75 -8.53 -13.64
N ARG A 466 -3.52 -7.49 -12.84
CA ARG A 466 -2.75 -6.31 -13.25
C ARG A 466 -1.93 -5.76 -12.09
N SER A 467 -0.68 -5.43 -12.36
CA SER A 467 0.21 -4.64 -11.51
C SER A 467 0.94 -3.57 -12.30
N TYR A 468 1.79 -2.80 -11.62
CA TYR A 468 2.70 -1.85 -12.25
C TYR A 468 3.68 -2.46 -13.26
N LEU A 469 3.97 -3.76 -13.16
CA LEU A 469 4.92 -4.45 -14.03
C LEU A 469 4.29 -5.53 -14.92
N ALA A 470 3.18 -6.13 -14.48
CA ALA A 470 2.68 -7.35 -15.09
C ALA A 470 1.19 -7.28 -15.34
N ARG A 471 0.74 -7.99 -16.39
CA ARG A 471 -0.67 -8.12 -16.70
C ARG A 471 -1.00 -9.49 -17.24
N PHE A 472 -2.11 -10.07 -16.81
CA PHE A 472 -2.58 -11.37 -17.26
C PHE A 472 -4.00 -11.27 -17.81
N TRP A 473 -4.17 -11.83 -19.00
CA TRP A 473 -5.43 -11.88 -19.72
C TRP A 473 -5.82 -13.31 -20.01
N LEU A 474 -7.11 -13.59 -19.85
CA LEU A 474 -7.76 -14.81 -20.32
C LEU A 474 -8.77 -14.45 -21.39
N GLY A 475 -8.79 -15.17 -22.49
CA GLY A 475 -9.71 -14.91 -23.58
C GLY A 475 -10.14 -16.16 -24.32
N THR A 476 -11.19 -15.99 -25.11
CA THR A 476 -11.71 -16.99 -26.02
C THR A 476 -11.94 -16.34 -27.39
N GLY A 477 -12.08 -17.15 -28.43
CA GLY A 477 -12.29 -16.66 -29.77
C GLY A 477 -12.51 -17.77 -30.78
N VAL A 478 -12.50 -17.36 -32.05
CA VAL A 478 -12.58 -18.24 -33.20
C VAL A 478 -11.57 -17.83 -34.26
N GLU A 479 -10.97 -18.82 -34.90
CA GLU A 479 -10.22 -18.69 -36.14
C GLU A 479 -11.15 -19.03 -37.30
N ILE A 480 -11.13 -18.20 -38.34
CA ILE A 480 -11.88 -18.38 -39.58
C ILE A 480 -10.87 -18.47 -40.72
N LYS A 481 -10.83 -19.61 -41.41
CA LYS A 481 -9.97 -19.86 -42.58
C LYS A 481 -10.71 -20.74 -43.59
N ASP A 482 -10.77 -20.36 -44.86
CA ASP A 482 -11.36 -21.17 -45.95
C ASP A 482 -12.77 -21.77 -45.67
N SER A 483 -13.56 -21.11 -44.81
CA SER A 483 -14.89 -21.53 -44.29
C SER A 483 -14.89 -22.42 -43.05
N ASP A 484 -13.72 -22.88 -42.58
CA ASP A 484 -13.59 -23.57 -41.31
C ASP A 484 -13.56 -22.58 -40.15
N ILE A 485 -14.29 -22.92 -39.08
CA ILE A 485 -14.34 -22.14 -37.84
C ILE A 485 -13.77 -23.00 -36.72
N THR A 486 -12.64 -22.60 -36.16
CA THR A 486 -11.96 -23.33 -35.09
C THR A 486 -11.96 -22.51 -33.80
N PRO A 487 -12.41 -23.06 -32.65
CA PRO A 487 -12.38 -22.34 -31.39
C PRO A 487 -10.95 -22.10 -30.89
N LEU A 488 -10.77 -21.00 -30.16
CA LEU A 488 -9.51 -20.59 -29.56
C LEU A 488 -9.70 -20.30 -28.07
N LEU A 489 -8.89 -20.92 -27.22
CA LEU A 489 -8.66 -20.43 -25.86
C LEU A 489 -7.34 -19.68 -25.87
N LYS A 490 -7.30 -18.46 -25.31
CA LYS A 490 -6.14 -17.55 -25.36
C LYS A 490 -5.71 -17.15 -23.95
N PHE A 491 -4.43 -17.32 -23.67
CA PHE A 491 -3.74 -16.79 -22.51
C PHE A 491 -2.77 -15.71 -22.98
N GLN A 492 -2.68 -14.62 -22.25
CA GLN A 492 -1.71 -13.58 -22.52
C GLN A 492 -1.13 -13.02 -21.22
N TYR A 493 0.19 -12.91 -21.18
CA TYR A 493 0.95 -12.34 -20.08
C TYR A 493 1.86 -11.22 -20.61
N ASP A 494 1.66 -10.02 -20.09
CA ASP A 494 2.40 -8.83 -20.46
C ASP A 494 3.34 -8.44 -19.31
N ILE A 495 4.59 -8.10 -19.64
CA ILE A 495 5.53 -7.43 -18.75
C ILE A 495 5.79 -6.04 -19.32
N GLN A 496 5.59 -5.01 -18.50
CA GLN A 496 5.85 -3.62 -18.87
C GLN A 496 6.98 -3.05 -18.01
N ILE A 497 8.00 -2.51 -18.68
CA ILE A 497 9.03 -1.68 -18.05
C ILE A 497 9.11 -0.41 -18.85
N ARG A 498 8.60 0.67 -18.27
CA ARG A 498 8.46 1.98 -18.89
C ARG A 498 7.66 1.87 -20.19
N ARG A 499 8.28 2.31 -21.29
CA ARG A 499 7.76 2.30 -22.66
C ARG A 499 7.94 0.95 -23.37
N PHE A 500 8.57 -0.04 -22.73
CA PHE A 500 8.75 -1.37 -23.30
C PHE A 500 7.70 -2.32 -22.75
N VAL A 501 7.05 -3.04 -23.65
CA VAL A 501 6.08 -4.09 -23.31
C VAL A 501 6.50 -5.38 -23.99
N ILE A 502 6.69 -6.43 -23.19
CA ILE A 502 6.89 -7.79 -23.66
C ILE A 502 5.58 -8.54 -23.44
N GLN A 503 4.95 -8.98 -24.52
CA GLN A 503 3.71 -9.73 -24.51
C GLN A 503 3.96 -11.17 -24.94
N ASN A 504 3.61 -12.11 -24.07
CA ASN A 504 3.64 -13.54 -24.33
C ASN A 504 2.20 -14.03 -24.44
N SER A 505 1.84 -14.71 -25.52
CA SER A 505 0.50 -15.26 -25.69
C SER A 505 0.53 -16.69 -26.21
N LEU A 506 -0.36 -17.50 -25.66
CA LEU A 506 -0.51 -18.91 -25.97
C LEU A 506 -1.98 -19.16 -26.31
N ALA A 507 -2.25 -19.86 -27.40
CA ALA A 507 -3.60 -20.24 -27.77
C ALA A 507 -3.66 -21.69 -28.26
N THR A 508 -4.76 -22.38 -27.97
CA THR A 508 -4.91 -23.85 -28.13
C THR A 508 -4.54 -24.39 -29.51
N ASN A 509 -4.73 -23.60 -30.57
CA ASN A 509 -4.47 -24.00 -31.95
C ASN A 509 -3.41 -23.10 -32.62
N ARG A 510 -2.50 -22.52 -31.81
CA ARG A 510 -1.49 -21.56 -32.29
C ARG A 510 -0.11 -21.87 -31.73
N GLN A 511 0.89 -21.55 -32.55
CA GLN A 511 2.25 -21.41 -32.06
C GLN A 511 2.34 -20.25 -31.07
N TYR A 512 3.30 -20.37 -30.16
CA TYR A 512 3.64 -19.33 -29.20
C TYR A 512 3.82 -17.97 -29.87
N TYR A 513 3.24 -16.94 -29.25
CA TYR A 513 3.27 -15.57 -29.71
C TYR A 513 4.08 -14.72 -28.74
N PHE A 514 5.28 -14.33 -29.15
CA PHE A 514 6.15 -13.41 -28.43
C PHE A 514 6.14 -12.07 -29.14
N LYS A 515 5.65 -11.01 -28.50
CA LYS A 515 5.65 -9.64 -29.05
C LYS A 515 6.45 -8.71 -28.15
N VAL A 516 7.30 -7.89 -28.76
CA VAL A 516 7.96 -6.78 -28.09
C VAL A 516 7.43 -5.49 -28.71
N SER A 517 6.97 -4.58 -27.87
CA SER A 517 6.49 -3.26 -28.27
C SER A 517 7.29 -2.17 -27.57
N TRP A 518 7.63 -1.11 -28.29
CA TRP A 518 8.23 0.11 -27.74
C TRP A 518 7.34 1.32 -28.07
N GLU A 519 6.84 2.00 -27.04
CA GLU A 519 6.02 3.20 -27.17
C GLU A 519 6.90 4.41 -27.54
N ALA A 520 6.88 4.78 -28.82
CA ALA A 520 7.60 5.95 -29.32
C ALA A 520 6.95 7.25 -28.82
N THR A 521 5.61 7.29 -28.85
CA THR A 521 4.77 8.39 -28.37
C THR A 521 3.58 7.83 -27.58
N PRO A 522 2.76 8.66 -26.90
CA PRO A 522 1.55 8.18 -26.22
C PRO A 522 0.54 7.46 -27.11
N TRP A 523 0.63 7.64 -28.44
CA TRP A 523 -0.32 7.10 -29.42
C TRP A 523 0.32 6.16 -30.42
N VAL A 524 1.65 5.99 -30.42
CA VAL A 524 2.38 5.22 -31.44
C VAL A 524 3.40 4.31 -30.77
N ALA A 525 3.33 3.02 -31.10
CA ALA A 525 4.31 2.03 -30.69
C ALA A 525 4.89 1.29 -31.90
N ILE A 526 6.17 0.95 -31.83
CA ILE A 526 6.84 0.06 -32.78
C ILE A 526 6.75 -1.36 -32.22
N GLU A 527 6.34 -2.32 -33.02
CA GLU A 527 6.13 -3.70 -32.58
C GLU A 527 6.91 -4.70 -33.44
N THR A 528 7.45 -5.73 -32.78
CA THR A 528 7.96 -6.93 -33.44
C THR A 528 7.37 -8.18 -32.82
N VAL A 529 7.06 -9.18 -33.65
CA VAL A 529 6.53 -10.47 -33.22
C VAL A 529 7.47 -11.59 -33.65
N ASN A 530 7.86 -12.43 -32.69
CA ASN A 530 8.78 -13.57 -32.83
C ASN A 530 10.08 -13.20 -33.57
N PHE A 531 10.47 -11.91 -33.55
CA PHE A 531 11.56 -11.32 -34.34
C PHE A 531 11.47 -11.57 -35.85
N ASN A 532 10.28 -11.96 -36.34
CA ASN A 532 10.00 -12.27 -37.74
C ASN A 532 8.99 -11.31 -38.36
N SER A 533 8.60 -10.27 -37.64
CA SER A 533 7.77 -9.19 -38.17
C SER A 533 8.16 -7.84 -37.59
N LEU A 534 7.84 -6.78 -38.32
CA LEU A 534 7.97 -5.41 -37.86
C LEU A 534 6.69 -4.66 -38.23
N GLY A 535 6.23 -3.79 -37.33
CA GLY A 535 5.02 -3.01 -37.54
C GLY A 535 4.89 -1.83 -36.60
N ILE A 536 3.76 -1.14 -36.74
CA ILE A 536 3.39 0.03 -35.95
C ILE A 536 2.00 -0.21 -35.38
N ARG A 537 1.81 0.16 -34.11
CA ARG A 537 0.52 0.22 -33.43
C ARG A 537 0.16 1.68 -33.13
N PHE A 538 -1.10 2.01 -33.35
CA PHE A 538 -1.71 3.28 -32.96
C PHE A 538 -2.71 3.05 -31.84
N ASP A 539 -2.62 3.81 -30.76
CA ASP A 539 -3.49 3.72 -29.58
C ASP A 539 -4.40 4.98 -29.47
N PHE A 540 -5.71 4.80 -29.18
CA PHE A 540 -6.70 5.90 -29.12
C PHE A 540 -7.91 5.66 -28.18
#